data_AF-A0A950VNF1-F1
#
_entry.id   AF-A0A950VNF1-F1
#
_cell.length_a   1.000
_cell.length_b   1.000
_cell.length_c   1.000
_cell.angle_alpha   90.00
_cell.angle_beta   90.00
_cell.angle_gamma   90.00
#
_symmetry.space_group_name_H-M   'P 1'
#
loop_
_entity.id
_entity.type
_entity.pdbx_description
1 polymer ?
#
loop_
_entity_poly.entity_id
_entity_poly.type
_entity_poly.pdbx_seq_one_letter_code
_entity_poly.pdbx_strand_id
1 'polypeptide(L)'
;MRKGVKVSGVKPLHWRDRTAEDIEIGAEAWVSLDGETALPARVTGKDDRHYDVQFECTSRRSGVYRRCECYFFLDEVRTTPELACINMVTM
;
A
#
# COMPACT_ATOMS: atom_id res chain seq x y z
N MET A 1 -11.24 9.44 -7.42
CA MET A 1 -10.31 8.56 -8.15
C MET A 1 -8.90 8.98 -7.78
N ARG A 2 -8.18 8.18 -6.99
CA ARG A 2 -6.92 8.63 -6.38
C ARG A 2 -5.74 8.19 -7.24
N LYS A 3 -4.93 9.16 -7.66
CA LYS A 3 -3.64 8.91 -8.33
C LYS A 3 -2.61 8.58 -7.24
N GLY A 4 -1.61 7.75 -7.56
CA GLY A 4 -0.47 7.54 -6.67
C GLY A 4 0.16 8.86 -6.24
N VAL A 5 0.58 8.92 -4.98
CA VAL A 5 1.16 10.11 -4.35
C VAL A 5 2.67 9.97 -4.34
N LYS A 6 3.37 10.94 -4.94
CA LYS A 6 4.83 10.99 -4.86
C LYS A 6 5.23 11.61 -3.52
N VAL A 7 6.05 10.90 -2.76
CA VAL A 7 6.58 11.31 -1.46
C VAL A 7 8.07 11.55 -1.61
N SER A 8 8.57 12.67 -1.09
CA SER A 8 9.99 13.06 -1.19
C SER A 8 10.64 13.17 0.18
N GLY A 9 11.93 12.87 0.27
CA GLY A 9 12.71 13.05 1.50
C GLY A 9 12.54 11.94 2.54
N VAL A 10 11.89 10.84 2.15
CA VAL A 10 11.70 9.64 2.96
C VAL A 10 12.81 8.64 2.68
N LYS A 11 13.28 7.95 3.72
CA LYS A 11 14.19 6.80 3.61
C LYS A 11 13.46 5.56 4.11
N PRO A 12 13.41 4.46 3.35
CA PRO A 12 12.81 3.23 3.81
C PRO A 12 13.49 2.71 5.08
N LEU A 13 12.70 2.25 6.04
CA LEU A 13 13.20 1.58 7.24
C LEU A 13 13.45 0.10 6.96
N HIS A 14 14.39 -0.48 7.70
CA HIS A 14 14.57 -1.93 7.71
C HIS A 14 13.33 -2.58 8.36
N TRP A 15 12.89 -3.73 7.85
CA TRP A 15 11.62 -4.37 8.25
C TRP A 15 11.48 -4.62 9.77
N ARG A 16 12.60 -4.84 10.45
CA ARG A 16 12.64 -5.01 11.92
C ARG A 16 12.26 -3.77 12.71
N ASP A 17 12.40 -2.60 12.13
CA ASP A 17 12.16 -1.31 12.78
C ASP A 17 10.74 -0.77 12.47
N ARG A 18 9.94 -1.54 11.71
CA ARG A 18 8.60 -1.15 11.29
C ARG A 18 7.57 -1.67 12.29
N THR A 19 6.50 -0.92 12.48
CA THR A 19 5.40 -1.28 13.40
C THR A 19 4.12 -1.46 12.60
N ALA A 20 3.47 -2.62 12.66
CA ALA A 20 2.19 -2.83 11.96
C ALA A 20 1.08 -1.90 12.50
N GLU A 21 0.19 -1.47 11.60
CA GLU A 21 -1.05 -0.80 11.98
C GLU A 21 -2.20 -1.80 11.94
N ASP A 22 -3.20 -1.60 12.80
CA ASP A 22 -4.47 -2.31 12.70
C ASP A 22 -5.41 -1.53 11.79
N ILE A 23 -5.65 -2.07 10.59
CA ILE A 23 -6.44 -1.43 9.54
C ILE A 23 -7.68 -2.30 9.29
N GLU A 24 -8.85 -1.70 9.44
CA GLU A 24 -10.13 -2.37 9.26
C GLU A 24 -10.38 -2.78 7.80
N ILE A 25 -11.08 -3.90 7.62
CA ILE A 25 -11.51 -4.34 6.29
C ILE A 25 -12.45 -3.28 5.69
N GLY A 26 -12.17 -2.93 4.43
CA GLY A 26 -12.90 -1.91 3.69
C GLY A 26 -12.31 -0.50 3.83
N ALA A 27 -11.34 -0.28 4.71
CA ALA A 27 -10.66 1.00 4.86
C ALA A 27 -9.74 1.32 3.66
N GLU A 28 -9.50 2.61 3.46
CA GLU A 28 -8.49 3.10 2.53
C GLU A 28 -7.10 2.92 3.14
N ALA A 29 -6.16 2.47 2.32
CA ALA A 29 -4.78 2.26 2.69
C ALA A 29 -3.83 2.63 1.55
N TRP A 30 -2.54 2.58 1.84
CA TRP A 30 -1.45 2.96 0.95
C TRP A 30 -0.36 1.90 1.00
N VAL A 31 0.18 1.59 -0.18
CA VAL A 31 1.31 0.66 -0.33
C VAL A 31 2.34 1.30 -1.25
N SER A 32 3.63 1.17 -0.93
CA SER A 32 4.71 1.64 -1.80
C SER A 32 5.60 0.47 -2.24
N LEU A 33 5.86 0.40 -3.54
CA LEU A 33 6.71 -0.63 -4.15
C LEU A 33 8.15 -0.13 -4.38
N ASP A 34 8.35 1.18 -4.42
CA ASP A 34 9.60 1.84 -4.81
C ASP A 34 10.15 2.77 -3.72
N GLY A 35 9.42 2.99 -2.63
CA GLY A 35 9.80 3.90 -1.54
C GLY A 35 9.65 5.39 -1.87
N GLU A 36 9.16 5.72 -3.07
CA GLU A 36 8.98 7.10 -3.55
C GLU A 36 7.53 7.41 -3.93
N THR A 37 6.75 6.38 -4.29
CA THR A 37 5.38 6.49 -4.74
C THR A 37 4.50 5.61 -3.87
N ALA A 38 3.50 6.21 -3.22
CA ALA A 38 2.47 5.50 -2.50
C ALA A 38 1.24 5.32 -3.41
N LEU A 39 0.81 4.07 -3.55
CA LEU A 39 -0.35 3.68 -4.34
C LEU A 39 -1.56 3.53 -3.42
N PRO A 40 -2.69 4.19 -3.73
CA PRO A 40 -3.92 4.01 -2.96
C PRO A 40 -4.50 2.62 -3.20
N ALA A 41 -4.91 1.98 -2.12
CA ALA A 41 -5.53 0.67 -2.11
C ALA A 41 -6.68 0.64 -1.11
N ARG A 42 -7.47 -0.43 -1.17
CA ARG A 42 -8.51 -0.71 -0.19
C ARG A 42 -8.24 -2.07 0.43
N VAL A 43 -8.30 -2.16 1.76
CA VAL A 43 -8.17 -3.45 2.45
C VAL A 43 -9.42 -4.28 2.18
N THR A 44 -9.24 -5.50 1.68
CA THR A 44 -10.32 -6.44 1.35
C THR A 44 -10.32 -7.67 2.26
N GLY A 45 -9.20 -7.94 2.92
CA GLY A 45 -9.01 -9.08 3.82
C GLY A 45 -7.83 -8.85 4.75
N LYS A 46 -7.80 -9.59 5.84
CA LYS A 46 -6.73 -9.56 6.84
C LYS A 46 -6.58 -10.95 7.46
N ASP A 47 -5.34 -11.40 7.58
CA ASP A 47 -4.97 -12.57 8.39
C ASP A 47 -3.95 -12.18 9.47
N ASP A 48 -3.36 -13.16 10.15
CA ASP A 48 -2.41 -12.94 11.24
C ASP A 48 -1.09 -12.27 10.80
N ARG A 49 -0.80 -12.19 9.50
CA ARG A 49 0.47 -11.74 8.94
C ARG A 49 0.35 -10.81 7.74
N HIS A 50 -0.80 -10.75 7.09
CA HIS A 50 -0.98 -10.04 5.84
C HIS A 50 -2.31 -9.29 5.79
N TYR A 51 -2.31 -8.29 4.91
CA TYR A 51 -3.51 -7.68 4.37
C TYR A 51 -3.68 -8.07 2.92
N ASP A 52 -4.91 -8.44 2.55
CA ASP A 52 -5.33 -8.42 1.16
C ASP A 52 -5.76 -7.00 0.83
N VAL A 53 -5.19 -6.45 -0.24
CA VAL A 53 -5.53 -5.12 -0.72
C VAL A 53 -5.92 -5.15 -2.18
N GLN A 54 -6.87 -4.29 -2.52
CA GLN A 54 -7.30 -4.04 -3.88
C GLN A 54 -6.81 -2.67 -4.32
N PHE A 55 -5.94 -2.63 -5.34
CA PHE A 55 -5.50 -1.38 -5.94
C PHE A 55 -6.56 -0.77 -6.84
N GLU A 56 -6.75 0.54 -6.75
CA GLU A 56 -7.51 1.31 -7.73
C GLU A 56 -6.62 1.69 -8.91
N CYS A 57 -6.30 0.74 -9.80
CA CYS A 57 -5.51 1.02 -11.00
C CYS A 57 -6.40 1.29 -12.22
N THR A 58 -6.32 2.51 -12.79
CA THR A 58 -6.69 2.72 -14.19
C THR A 58 -5.55 2.44 -15.13
N SER A 59 -5.75 1.45 -16.00
CA SER A 59 -5.04 1.40 -17.26
C SER A 59 -5.40 2.67 -18.08
N ARG A 60 -4.43 3.59 -18.22
CA ARG A 60 -4.54 4.78 -19.08
C ARG A 60 -4.91 4.45 -20.53
N ARG A 61 -4.74 3.20 -20.95
CA ARG A 61 -4.89 2.75 -22.35
C ARG A 61 -6.25 2.15 -22.67
N SER A 62 -7.05 1.78 -21.67
CA SER A 62 -8.30 1.05 -21.92
C SER A 62 -9.51 1.51 -21.10
N GLY A 63 -9.38 2.44 -20.16
CA GLY A 63 -10.48 2.78 -19.25
C GLY A 63 -10.97 1.59 -18.43
N VAL A 64 -10.23 0.47 -18.45
CA VAL A 64 -10.54 -0.76 -17.73
C VAL A 64 -9.96 -0.62 -16.33
N TYR A 65 -10.86 -0.70 -15.35
CA TYR A 65 -10.52 -0.93 -13.96
C TYR A 65 -10.02 -2.36 -13.83
N ARG A 66 -8.70 -2.55 -13.75
CA ARG A 66 -8.17 -3.86 -13.37
C ARG A 66 -8.05 -3.84 -11.85
N ARG A 67 -9.02 -4.46 -11.18
CA ARG A 67 -8.88 -4.81 -9.77
C ARG A 67 -7.74 -5.81 -9.69
N CYS A 68 -6.62 -5.39 -9.11
CA CYS A 68 -5.52 -6.28 -8.79
C CYS A 68 -5.58 -6.47 -7.27
N GLU A 69 -5.93 -7.67 -6.86
CA GLU A 69 -5.80 -8.09 -5.47
C GLU A 69 -4.36 -8.52 -5.25
N CYS A 70 -3.77 -8.01 -4.19
CA CYS A 70 -2.40 -8.28 -3.78
C CYS A 70 -2.38 -8.49 -2.28
N TYR A 71 -1.43 -9.29 -1.81
CA TYR A 71 -1.23 -9.62 -0.41
C TYR A 71 0.12 -9.07 0.04
N PHE A 72 0.12 -8.30 1.12
CA PHE A 72 1.31 -7.65 1.67
C PHE A 72 1.38 -7.89 3.18
N PHE A 73 2.57 -7.84 3.77
CA PHE A 73 2.70 -7.98 5.21
C PHE A 73 1.98 -6.85 5.97
N LEU A 74 1.59 -7.10 7.22
CA LEU A 74 0.86 -6.11 8.04
C LEU A 74 1.60 -4.78 8.17
N ASP A 75 2.93 -4.79 8.09
CA ASP A 75 3.77 -3.61 8.18
C ASP A 75 4.02 -2.90 6.83
N GLU A 76 3.54 -3.45 5.72
CA GLU A 76 3.73 -2.88 4.38
C GLU A 76 2.48 -2.10 3.90
N VAL A 77 1.33 -2.31 4.56
CA VAL A 77 0.07 -1.60 4.28
C VAL A 77 -0.16 -0.53 5.32
N ARG A 78 -0.37 0.72 4.87
CA ARG A 78 -0.32 1.90 5.73
C ARG A 78 -1.49 2.86 5.57
N THR A 79 -1.80 3.57 6.65
CA THR A 79 -2.88 4.56 6.65
C THR A 79 -2.50 5.88 5.95
N THR A 80 -1.19 6.12 5.74
CA THR A 80 -0.67 7.32 5.07
C THR A 80 0.34 7.02 3.96
N PRO A 81 0.45 7.88 2.94
CA PRO A 81 1.47 7.78 1.89
C PRO A 81 2.90 7.74 2.43
N GLU A 82 3.20 8.58 3.42
CA GLU A 82 4.54 8.71 3.99
C GLU A 82 4.97 7.41 4.67
N LEU A 83 4.10 6.83 5.50
CA LEU A 83 4.36 5.55 6.14
C LEU A 83 4.49 4.43 5.12
N ALA A 84 3.70 4.44 4.05
CA ALA A 84 3.80 3.44 2.98
C ALA A 84 5.18 3.49 2.31
N CYS A 85 5.70 4.69 2.02
CA CYS A 85 7.04 4.87 1.45
C CYS A 85 8.17 4.52 2.44
N ILE A 86 8.01 4.83 3.73
CA ILE A 86 8.94 4.40 4.78
C ILE A 86 8.97 2.87 4.87
N ASN A 87 7.80 2.24 4.75
CA ASN A 87 7.63 0.80 4.88
C ASN A 87 7.44 0.12 3.53
N MET A 88 8.26 0.56 2.56
CA MET A 88 8.30 -0.02 1.22
C MET A 88 8.31 -1.54 1.28
N VAL A 89 7.52 -2.16 0.41
CA VAL A 89 7.41 -3.61 0.26
C VAL A 89 8.79 -4.23 0.11
N THR A 90 9.04 -5.28 0.88
CA THR A 90 10.29 -6.04 0.84
C THR A 90 10.16 -7.19 -0.15
N MET A 91 11.09 -7.28 -1.11
CA MET A 91 11.21 -8.41 -2.05
C MET A 91 12.05 -9.53 -1.47
#